data_AF-A0A2V7RG08-F1
#
_entry.id   AF-A0A2V7RG08-F1
#
_cell.length_a   1.000
_cell.length_b   1.000
_cell.length_c   1.000
_cell.angle_alpha   90.00
_cell.angle_beta   90.00
_cell.angle_gamma   90.00
#
_symmetry.space_group_name_H-M   'P 1'
#
loop_
_entity.id
_entity.type
_entity.pdbx_description
1 polymer ?
#
loop_
_entity_poly.entity_id
_entity_poly.type
_entity_poly.pdbx_seq_one_letter_code
_entity_poly.pdbx_strand_id
1 'polypeptide(L)'
;MERQNLANLQALENELHLREKALDKDAREKARAYLLEARKTVETALAQARAAVTEATAKEARRMVEDAIKDVGPSDGRTVGQKALNIGDRVRTGQGKVGVVAEMRSDGRVVVEIGAVRLVIAPELLEVVQSDGPTVRRSDT
;
A
#
# COMPACT_ATOMS: atom_id res chain seq x y z
N MET A 1 -29.20 -29.97 78.57
CA MET A 1 -29.36 -28.59 78.09
C MET A 1 -28.08 -28.03 77.49
N GLU A 2 -26.95 -28.03 78.20
CA GLU A 2 -25.67 -27.47 77.71
C GLU A 2 -25.12 -28.10 76.43
N ARG A 3 -25.17 -29.44 76.29
CA ARG A 3 -24.74 -30.13 75.06
C ARG A 3 -25.60 -29.75 73.83
N GLN A 4 -26.89 -29.50 74.03
CA GLN A 4 -27.79 -29.06 72.96
C GLN A 4 -27.46 -27.62 72.53
N ASN A 5 -27.15 -26.75 73.48
CA ASN A 5 -26.73 -25.38 73.21
C ASN A 5 -25.41 -25.33 72.44
N LEU A 6 -24.44 -26.17 72.81
CA LEU A 6 -23.16 -26.28 72.08
C LEU A 6 -23.36 -26.78 70.64
N ALA A 7 -24.20 -27.80 70.44
CA ALA A 7 -24.51 -28.30 69.11
C ALA A 7 -25.21 -27.25 68.23
N ASN A 8 -26.13 -26.47 68.83
CA ASN A 8 -26.81 -25.39 68.12
C ASN A 8 -25.86 -24.24 67.76
N LEU A 9 -24.92 -23.90 68.65
CA LEU A 9 -23.89 -22.88 68.36
C LEU A 9 -22.96 -23.33 67.23
N GLN A 10 -22.49 -24.58 67.27
CA GLN A 10 -21.64 -25.13 66.20
C GLN A 10 -22.38 -25.19 64.85
N ALA A 11 -23.67 -25.52 64.86
CA ALA A 11 -24.48 -25.51 63.64
C ALA A 11 -24.60 -24.09 63.07
N LEU A 12 -24.85 -23.10 63.93
CA LEU A 12 -24.94 -21.69 63.54
C LEU A 12 -23.60 -21.16 63.01
N GLU A 13 -22.49 -21.47 63.67
CA GLU A 13 -21.14 -21.09 63.23
C GLU A 13 -20.82 -21.67 61.85
N ASN A 14 -21.15 -22.95 61.63
CA ASN A 14 -20.95 -23.59 60.33
C ASN A 14 -21.81 -22.96 59.23
N GLU A 15 -23.08 -22.65 59.54
CA GLU A 15 -23.98 -21.97 58.58
C GLU A 15 -23.47 -20.57 58.22
N LEU A 16 -23.03 -19.80 59.22
CA LEU A 16 -22.46 -18.47 59.01
C LEU A 16 -21.19 -18.54 58.17
N HIS A 17 -20.28 -19.47 58.47
CA HIS A 17 -19.03 -19.63 57.73
C HIS A 17 -19.28 -20.05 56.26
N LEU A 18 -20.26 -20.93 56.01
CA LEU A 18 -20.67 -21.28 54.64
C LEU A 18 -21.24 -20.08 53.89
N ARG A 19 -22.04 -19.25 54.58
CA ARG A 19 -22.64 -18.05 54.00
C ARG A 19 -21.60 -16.98 53.68
N GLU A 20 -20.65 -16.75 54.56
CA GLU A 20 -19.51 -15.84 54.33
C GLU A 20 -18.70 -16.28 53.11
N LYS A 21 -18.36 -17.56 53.03
CA LYS A 21 -17.61 -18.11 51.89
C LYS A 21 -18.36 -17.97 50.57
N ALA A 22 -19.68 -18.15 50.58
CA ALA A 22 -20.53 -17.96 49.41
C ALA A 22 -20.55 -16.49 48.96
N LEU A 23 -20.66 -15.55 49.90
CA LEU A 23 -20.64 -14.11 49.60
C LEU A 23 -19.29 -13.64 49.06
N ASP A 24 -18.17 -14.13 49.62
CA ASP A 24 -16.84 -13.82 49.11
C ASP A 24 -16.64 -14.35 47.69
N LYS A 25 -17.12 -15.57 47.41
CA LYS A 25 -17.07 -16.13 46.05
C LYS A 25 -17.90 -15.30 45.06
N ASP A 26 -19.13 -14.94 45.43
CA ASP A 26 -20.01 -14.11 44.59
C ASP A 26 -19.43 -12.71 44.35
N ALA A 27 -18.83 -12.09 45.37
CA ALA A 27 -18.14 -10.81 45.23
C ALA A 27 -16.95 -10.90 44.24
N ARG A 28 -16.16 -11.97 44.30
CA ARG A 28 -15.06 -12.21 43.36
C ARG A 28 -15.55 -12.46 41.95
N GLU A 29 -16.64 -13.20 41.78
CA GLU A 29 -17.24 -13.45 40.47
C GLU A 29 -17.77 -12.16 39.85
N LYS A 30 -18.47 -11.33 40.62
CA LYS A 30 -18.91 -9.99 40.18
C LYS A 30 -17.74 -9.11 39.77
N ALA A 31 -16.68 -9.06 40.58
CA ALA A 31 -15.48 -8.29 40.26
C ALA A 31 -14.82 -8.77 38.94
N ARG A 32 -14.74 -10.09 38.74
CA ARG A 32 -14.23 -10.66 37.48
C ARG A 32 -15.11 -10.31 36.29
N ALA A 33 -16.44 -10.35 36.45
CA ALA A 33 -17.38 -9.99 35.40
C ALA A 33 -17.20 -8.52 34.98
N TYR A 34 -17.12 -7.60 35.94
CA TYR A 34 -16.86 -6.19 35.67
C TYR A 34 -15.52 -5.95 34.96
N LEU A 35 -14.46 -6.61 35.38
CA LEU A 35 -13.15 -6.48 34.74
C LEU A 35 -13.13 -7.03 33.31
N LEU A 36 -13.82 -8.15 33.06
CA LEU A 36 -13.94 -8.73 31.72
C LEU A 36 -14.77 -7.82 30.79
N GLU A 37 -15.86 -7.26 31.29
CA GLU A 37 -16.68 -6.30 30.54
C GLU A 37 -15.88 -5.05 30.20
N ALA A 38 -15.16 -4.47 31.18
CA ALA A 38 -14.29 -3.33 30.96
C ALA A 38 -13.22 -3.63 29.90
N ARG A 39 -12.58 -4.80 29.98
CA ARG A 39 -11.61 -5.25 28.96
C ARG A 39 -12.24 -5.32 27.57
N LYS A 40 -13.41 -5.94 27.44
CA LYS A 40 -14.12 -6.05 26.16
C LYS A 40 -14.41 -4.67 25.56
N THR A 41 -14.85 -3.73 26.39
CA THR A 41 -15.11 -2.34 25.97
C THR A 41 -13.83 -1.66 25.46
N VAL A 42 -12.71 -1.83 26.16
CA VAL A 42 -11.41 -1.29 25.72
C VAL A 42 -10.97 -1.92 24.40
N GLU A 43 -11.10 -3.24 24.25
CA GLU A 43 -10.75 -3.91 22.99
C GLU A 43 -11.60 -3.41 21.82
N THR A 44 -12.91 -3.22 22.02
CA THR A 44 -13.78 -2.63 20.98
C THR A 44 -13.39 -1.19 20.63
N ALA A 45 -13.07 -0.36 21.62
CA ALA A 45 -12.62 1.00 21.39
C ALA A 45 -11.27 1.03 20.64
N LEU A 46 -10.35 0.13 20.98
CA LEU A 46 -9.06 0.00 20.30
C LEU A 46 -9.23 -0.47 18.85
N ALA A 47 -10.15 -1.41 18.60
CA ALA A 47 -10.48 -1.87 17.25
C ALA A 47 -11.05 -0.73 16.39
N GLN A 48 -11.98 0.05 16.95
CA GLN A 48 -12.54 1.24 16.28
C GLN A 48 -11.46 2.30 16.00
N ALA A 49 -10.61 2.59 16.97
CA ALA A 49 -9.51 3.54 16.80
C ALA A 49 -8.54 3.09 15.70
N ARG A 50 -8.18 1.80 15.65
CA ARG A 50 -7.35 1.25 14.58
C ARG A 50 -8.03 1.36 13.22
N ALA A 51 -9.31 0.97 13.13
CA ALA A 51 -10.08 1.05 11.90
C ALA A 51 -10.12 2.49 11.35
N ALA A 52 -10.40 3.47 12.20
CA ALA A 52 -10.41 4.89 11.86
C ALA A 52 -9.02 5.39 11.41
N VAL A 53 -7.93 4.92 12.03
CA VAL A 53 -6.57 5.25 11.58
C VAL A 53 -6.30 4.66 10.19
N THR A 54 -6.66 3.41 9.92
CA THR A 54 -6.54 2.82 8.57
C THR A 54 -7.37 3.56 7.52
N GLU A 55 -8.58 4.02 7.88
CA GLU A 55 -9.42 4.78 6.97
C GLU A 55 -8.85 6.18 6.70
N ALA A 56 -8.38 6.88 7.73
CA ALA A 56 -7.74 8.18 7.61
C ALA A 56 -6.44 8.09 6.79
N THR A 57 -5.59 7.11 7.08
CA THR A 57 -4.35 6.86 6.32
C THR A 57 -4.64 6.43 4.88
N ALA A 58 -5.67 5.64 4.62
CA ALA A 58 -6.09 5.31 3.26
C ALA A 58 -6.59 6.53 2.48
N LYS A 59 -7.31 7.45 3.15
CA LYS A 59 -7.75 8.72 2.56
C LYS A 59 -6.56 9.63 2.25
N GLU A 60 -5.58 9.72 3.14
CA GLU A 60 -4.34 10.47 2.91
C GLU A 60 -3.52 9.87 1.76
N ALA A 61 -3.39 8.54 1.69
CA ALA A 61 -2.72 7.87 0.57
C ALA A 61 -3.42 8.17 -0.77
N ARG A 62 -4.76 8.15 -0.82
CA ARG A 62 -5.52 8.57 -2.01
C ARG A 62 -5.25 10.03 -2.36
N ARG A 63 -5.25 10.92 -1.37
CA ARG A 63 -4.95 12.33 -1.58
C ARG A 63 -3.54 12.54 -2.13
N MET A 64 -2.53 11.84 -1.60
CA MET A 64 -1.16 11.88 -2.13
C MET A 64 -1.10 11.40 -3.57
N VAL A 65 -1.85 10.35 -3.92
CA VAL A 65 -1.94 9.86 -5.31
C VAL A 65 -2.68 10.86 -6.20
N GLU A 66 -3.79 11.43 -5.76
CA GLU A 66 -4.55 12.46 -6.50
C GLU A 66 -3.74 13.74 -6.70
N ASP A 67 -3.01 14.20 -5.68
CA ASP A 67 -2.13 15.36 -5.75
C ASP A 67 -0.96 15.06 -6.71
N ALA A 68 -0.35 13.87 -6.64
CA ALA A 68 0.65 13.43 -7.62
C ALA A 68 0.09 13.33 -9.06
N ILE A 69 -1.14 12.87 -9.24
CA ILE A 69 -1.80 12.81 -10.56
C ILE A 69 -2.15 14.22 -11.07
N LYS A 70 -2.59 15.13 -10.19
CA LYS A 70 -2.86 16.53 -10.55
C LYS A 70 -1.60 17.26 -10.99
N ASP A 71 -0.49 17.04 -10.30
CA ASP A 71 0.81 17.60 -10.68
C ASP A 71 1.33 17.01 -12.00
N VAL A 72 0.87 15.81 -12.36
CA VAL A 72 1.15 15.15 -13.65
C VAL A 72 0.14 15.56 -14.75
N GLY A 73 -1.01 16.14 -14.39
CA GLY A 73 -2.06 16.61 -15.31
C GLY A 73 -2.81 15.48 -16.06
N PRO A 74 -3.99 15.76 -16.65
CA PRO A 74 -4.71 14.80 -17.48
C PRO A 74 -3.98 14.64 -18.82
N SER A 75 -2.89 13.88 -18.84
CA SER A 75 -2.32 13.37 -20.07
C SER A 75 -3.08 12.10 -20.45
N ASP A 76 -3.99 12.24 -21.41
CA ASP A 76 -4.34 11.18 -22.36
C ASP A 76 -3.15 10.24 -22.56
N GLY A 77 -3.23 8.99 -22.08
CA GLY A 77 -2.52 7.82 -22.57
C GLY A 77 -1.08 7.97 -23.08
N ARG A 78 -0.29 8.90 -22.55
CA ARG A 78 1.08 9.16 -22.97
C ARG A 78 1.95 9.12 -21.74
N THR A 79 2.48 7.92 -21.50
CA THR A 79 3.83 7.71 -20.98
C THR A 79 4.76 8.83 -21.46
N VAL A 80 4.93 9.87 -20.64
CA VAL A 80 5.97 10.86 -20.87
C VAL A 80 7.28 10.17 -20.55
N GLY A 81 8.07 9.90 -21.58
CA GLY A 81 9.50 9.64 -21.40
C GLY A 81 10.15 8.61 -22.31
N GLN A 82 9.40 7.80 -23.06
CA GLN A 82 10.00 6.97 -24.12
C GLN A 82 9.06 6.97 -25.31
N LYS A 83 9.38 7.79 -26.31
CA LYS A 83 8.83 7.58 -27.65
C LYS A 83 9.19 6.15 -28.00
N ALA A 84 8.20 5.26 -28.06
CA ALA A 84 8.41 3.83 -28.27
C ALA A 84 9.28 3.65 -29.51
N LEU A 85 10.54 3.26 -29.28
CA LEU A 85 11.52 3.05 -30.33
C LEU A 85 11.07 1.83 -31.11
N ASN A 86 10.77 2.00 -32.39
CA ASN A 86 10.45 0.89 -33.27
C ASN A 86 11.68 0.51 -34.09
N ILE A 87 11.75 -0.77 -34.48
CA ILE A 87 12.74 -1.23 -35.45
C ILE A 87 12.52 -0.47 -36.77
N GLY A 88 13.58 0.10 -37.33
CA GLY A 88 13.53 0.98 -38.50
C GLY A 88 13.50 2.48 -38.17
N ASP A 89 13.31 2.87 -36.91
CA ASP A 89 13.33 4.29 -36.53
C ASP A 89 14.72 4.89 -36.67
N ARG A 90 14.77 6.13 -37.18
CA ARG A 90 16.00 6.92 -37.24
C ARG A 90 16.25 7.56 -35.87
N VAL A 91 17.35 7.20 -35.23
CA VAL A 91 17.72 7.67 -33.89
C VAL A 91 19.05 8.39 -33.92
N ARG A 92 19.17 9.44 -33.10
CA ARG A 92 20.41 10.12 -32.78
C ARG A 92 20.89 9.60 -31.44
N THR A 93 22.12 9.12 -31.43
CA THR A 93 22.81 8.72 -30.21
C THR A 93 23.27 9.94 -29.42
N GLY A 94 23.48 9.82 -28.11
CA GLY A 94 24.08 10.89 -27.29
C GLY A 94 25.45 11.39 -27.76
N GLN A 95 26.11 10.66 -28.67
CA GLN A 95 27.33 11.09 -29.37
C GLN A 95 27.07 11.93 -30.62
N GLY A 96 25.81 12.34 -30.88
CA GLY A 96 25.39 13.13 -32.03
C GLY A 96 25.33 12.36 -33.36
N LYS A 97 25.72 11.08 -33.39
CA LYS A 97 25.64 10.24 -34.59
C LYS A 97 24.23 9.73 -34.82
N VAL A 98 23.77 9.78 -36.07
CA VAL A 98 22.45 9.31 -36.48
C VAL A 98 22.56 7.91 -37.07
N GLY A 99 21.68 7.01 -36.64
CA GLY A 99 21.59 5.63 -37.11
C GLY A 99 20.14 5.15 -37.20
N VAL A 100 19.98 3.88 -37.54
CA VAL A 100 18.67 3.22 -37.64
C VAL A 100 18.61 2.09 -36.61
N VAL A 101 17.48 1.95 -35.93
CA VAL A 101 17.26 0.82 -35.01
C VAL A 101 17.13 -0.46 -35.81
N ALA A 102 18.06 -1.40 -35.62
CA ALA A 102 18.07 -2.69 -36.30
C ALA A 102 17.36 -3.79 -35.49
N GLU A 103 17.47 -3.75 -34.16
CA GLU A 103 16.94 -4.79 -33.28
C GLU A 103 16.66 -4.24 -31.88
N MET A 104 15.64 -4.79 -31.21
CA MET A 104 15.43 -4.65 -29.77
C MET A 104 15.71 -5.98 -29.09
N ARG A 105 16.64 -6.00 -28.14
CA ARG A 105 16.96 -7.21 -27.38
C ARG A 105 15.99 -7.40 -26.23
N SER A 106 15.84 -8.65 -25.79
CA SER A 106 15.00 -9.03 -24.64
C SER A 106 15.49 -8.47 -23.31
N ASP A 107 16.74 -7.99 -23.23
CA ASP A 107 17.33 -7.35 -22.06
C ASP A 107 17.04 -5.83 -21.99
N GLY A 108 16.24 -5.30 -22.93
CA GLY A 108 15.87 -3.89 -22.99
C GLY A 108 16.90 -2.99 -23.68
N ARG A 109 17.99 -3.54 -24.24
CA ARG A 109 18.97 -2.77 -25.02
C ARG A 109 18.59 -2.69 -26.51
N VAL A 110 18.94 -1.58 -27.14
CA VAL A 110 18.62 -1.30 -28.54
C VAL A 110 19.90 -1.41 -29.39
N VAL A 111 19.81 -2.13 -30.51
CA VAL A 111 20.88 -2.22 -31.50
C VAL A 111 20.63 -1.17 -32.58
N VAL A 112 21.57 -0.23 -32.73
CA VAL A 112 21.52 0.84 -33.72
C VAL A 112 22.62 0.63 -34.76
N GLU A 113 22.27 0.67 -36.03
CA GLU A 113 23.19 0.68 -37.16
C GLU A 113 23.56 2.10 -37.54
N ILE A 114 24.87 2.42 -37.48
CA ILE A 114 25.45 3.69 -37.90
C ILE A 114 26.46 3.39 -39.00
N GLY A 115 26.05 3.54 -40.26
CA GLY A 115 26.88 3.17 -41.41
C GLY A 115 27.18 1.67 -41.43
N ALA A 116 28.46 1.30 -41.32
CA ALA A 116 28.90 -0.10 -41.28
C ALA A 116 29.03 -0.68 -39.86
N VAL A 117 28.70 0.10 -38.81
CA VAL A 117 28.93 -0.27 -37.41
C VAL A 117 27.60 -0.51 -36.69
N ARG A 118 27.51 -1.60 -35.94
CA ARG A 118 26.39 -1.94 -35.04
C ARG A 118 26.76 -1.57 -33.59
N LEU A 119 25.92 -0.76 -32.95
CA LEU A 119 26.11 -0.31 -31.57
C LEU A 119 24.95 -0.76 -30.69
N VAL A 120 25.27 -1.25 -29.50
CA VAL A 120 24.27 -1.64 -28.48
C VAL A 120 24.20 -0.51 -27.47
N ILE A 121 23.07 0.19 -27.41
CA ILE A 121 22.91 1.41 -26.61
C ILE A 121 21.61 1.30 -25.81
N ALA A 122 21.60 1.89 -24.62
CA ALA A 122 20.41 1.97 -23.79
C ALA A 122 19.41 2.97 -24.39
N PRO A 123 18.09 2.66 -24.40
CA PRO A 123 17.08 3.45 -25.09
C PRO A 123 16.99 4.90 -24.60
N GLU A 124 17.34 5.16 -23.34
CA GLU A 124 17.37 6.50 -22.74
C GLU A 124 18.45 7.43 -23.32
N LEU A 125 19.45 6.89 -24.04
CA LEU A 125 20.50 7.66 -24.71
C LEU A 125 20.22 7.90 -26.21
N LEU A 126 19.02 7.56 -26.66
CA LEU A 126 18.58 7.66 -28.06
C LEU A 126 17.47 8.71 -28.20
N GLU A 127 17.67 9.63 -29.12
CA GLU A 127 16.67 10.62 -29.51
C GLU A 127 16.12 10.27 -30.91
N VAL A 128 14.81 10.09 -31.04
CA VAL A 128 14.21 9.82 -32.35
C VAL A 128 14.27 11.08 -33.22
N VAL A 129 14.98 10.98 -34.34
CA VAL A 129 15.04 12.04 -35.34
C VAL A 129 13.77 11.93 -36.19
N GLN A 130 12.78 12.79 -35.95
CA GLN A 130 11.70 12.99 -36.90
C GLN A 130 12.32 13.53 -38.19
N SER A 131 12.22 12.77 -39.27
CA SER A 131 12.42 13.32 -40.60
C SER A 131 11.26 14.27 -40.86
N ASP A 132 11.51 15.59 -40.77
CA ASP A 132 10.77 16.53 -41.58
C ASP A 132 10.94 16.08 -43.04
N GLY A 133 9.87 15.54 -43.60
CA GLY A 133 9.84 15.17 -45.02
C GLY A 133 10.11 16.43 -45.87
N PRO A 134 10.71 16.28 -47.07
CA PRO A 134 10.87 17.41 -47.96
C PRO A 134 9.49 17.98 -48.28
N THR A 135 9.28 19.27 -48.00
CA THR A 135 8.14 20.01 -48.53
C THR A 135 8.32 20.08 -50.04
N VAL A 136 7.67 19.16 -50.76
CA VAL A 136 7.53 19.25 -52.21
C VAL A 136 6.71 20.50 -52.50
N ARG A 137 7.39 21.62 -52.76
CA ARG A 137 6.77 22.77 -53.43
C ARG A 137 6.34 22.28 -54.81
N ARG A 138 5.04 22.00 -54.99
CA ARG A 138 4.43 22.02 -56.31
C ARG A 138 4.52 23.46 -56.80
N SER A 139 5.54 23.73 -57.62
CA SER A 139 5.57 24.91 -58.47
C SER A 139 4.52 24.73 -59.56
N ASP A 140 3.59 25.68 -59.63
CA ASP A 140 2.69 25.88 -60.76
C ASP A 140 3.48 25.99 -62.07
N THR A 141 3.11 25.18 -63.07
CA THR A 141 3.04 25.58 -64.49
C THR A 141 2.09 24.62 -65.22
#